data_AF-A0A3D5URD0-F1
#
_entry.id   AF-A0A3D5URD0-F1
#
_cell.length_a   1.000
_cell.length_b   1.000
_cell.length_c   1.000
_cell.angle_alpha   90.00
_cell.angle_beta   90.00
_cell.angle_gamma   90.00
#
_symmetry.space_group_name_H-M   'P 1'
#
loop_
_entity.id
_entity.type
_entity.pdbx_description
1 polymer ?
#
loop_
_entity_poly.entity_id
_entity_poly.type
_entity_poly.pdbx_seq_one_letter_code
_entity_poly.pdbx_strand_id
1 'polypeptide(L)'
;REGVAVTPEVKEHIWTALSSLASAPPGERTITGLAVLLQSNDLKQALRPYCVGGPYGRLLDAETEHLGSADVQAFEIEGLVGTGAAPAVLSYLFHRIGDRLDGRPTLL
;
A
#
# COMPACT_ATOMS: atom_id res chain seq x y z
N ARG A 1 6.99 -6.82 10.36
CA ARG A 1 7.74 -5.55 10.44
C ARG A 1 9.05 -5.78 9.69
N GLU A 2 9.35 -5.00 8.65
CA GLU A 2 10.45 -5.22 7.70
C GLU A 2 11.87 -4.93 8.27
N GLY A 3 12.03 -4.84 9.59
CA GLY A 3 13.34 -4.72 10.24
C GLY A 3 14.07 -3.37 10.13
N VAL A 4 13.56 -2.40 9.36
CA VAL A 4 14.18 -1.07 9.23
C VAL A 4 13.78 -0.16 10.39
N ALA A 5 14.77 0.40 11.09
CA ALA A 5 14.55 1.40 12.13
C ALA A 5 14.12 2.73 11.50
N VAL A 6 13.01 3.31 11.97
CA VAL A 6 12.48 4.58 11.44
C VAL A 6 13.20 5.77 12.09
N THR A 7 14.33 6.17 11.49
CA THR A 7 15.10 7.36 11.89
C THR A 7 14.62 8.63 11.15
N PRO A 8 15.02 9.84 11.58
CA PRO A 8 14.74 11.06 10.83
C PRO A 8 15.27 11.02 9.38
N GLU A 9 16.45 10.46 9.15
CA GLU A 9 17.03 10.29 7.81
C GLU A 9 16.19 9.34 6.94
N VAL A 10 15.71 8.23 7.50
CA VAL A 10 14.76 7.33 6.80
C VAL A 10 13.49 8.08 6.41
N LYS A 11 12.94 8.91 7.31
CA LYS A 11 11.76 9.72 6.99
C LYS A 11 12.05 10.72 5.87
N GLU A 12 13.22 11.33 5.85
CA GLU A 12 13.63 12.26 4.79
C GLU A 12 13.74 11.58 3.43
N HIS A 13 14.32 10.38 3.37
CA HIS A 13 14.37 9.58 2.14
C HIS A 13 12.97 9.23 1.63
N ILE A 14 12.07 8.82 2.52
CA ILE A 14 10.67 8.51 2.17
C ILE A 14 9.96 9.77 1.68
N TRP A 15 10.10 10.89 2.40
CA TRP A 15 9.48 12.16 2.05
C TRP A 15 9.94 12.67 0.67
N THR A 16 11.24 12.67 0.43
CA THR A 16 11.82 13.06 -0.86
C THR A 16 11.29 12.19 -2.00
N ALA A 17 11.28 10.86 -1.81
CA ALA A 17 10.79 9.93 -2.83
C ALA A 17 9.29 10.09 -3.10
N LEU A 18 8.46 10.27 -2.06
CA LEU A 18 7.03 10.54 -2.20
C LEU A 18 6.76 11.87 -2.91
N SER A 19 7.51 12.92 -2.58
CA SER A 19 7.39 14.24 -3.22
C SER A 19 7.73 14.16 -4.71
N SER A 20 8.76 13.39 -5.07
CA SER A 20 9.10 13.11 -6.46
C SER A 20 8.01 12.29 -7.16
N LEU A 21 7.52 11.22 -6.54
CA LEU A 21 6.47 10.37 -7.08
C LEU A 21 5.16 11.13 -7.32
N ALA A 22 4.84 12.09 -6.46
CA ALA A 22 3.64 12.93 -6.61
C ALA A 22 3.63 13.74 -7.93
N SER A 23 4.80 14.01 -8.52
CA SER A 23 4.92 14.67 -9.82
C SER A 23 4.70 13.74 -11.02
N ALA A 24 4.80 12.41 -10.83
CA ALA A 24 4.57 11.43 -11.86
C ALA A 24 3.07 11.34 -12.24
N PRO A 25 2.73 10.86 -13.45
CA PRO A 25 1.35 10.54 -13.82
C PRO A 25 0.68 9.60 -12.80
N PRO A 26 -0.63 9.71 -12.55
CA PRO A 26 -1.32 8.90 -11.53
C PRO A 26 -1.08 7.38 -11.66
N GLY A 27 -1.05 6.83 -12.87
CA GLY A 27 -0.80 5.40 -13.10
C GLY A 27 0.62 4.94 -12.75
N GLU A 28 1.56 5.86 -12.60
CA GLU A 28 2.95 5.57 -12.20
C GLU A 28 3.17 5.72 -10.68
N ARG A 29 2.16 6.22 -9.93
CA ARG A 29 2.22 6.45 -8.48
C ARG A 29 1.99 5.16 -7.70
N THR A 30 2.91 4.22 -7.87
CA THR A 30 2.82 2.84 -7.38
C THR A 30 3.88 2.57 -6.29
N ILE A 31 3.78 1.43 -5.57
CA ILE A 31 4.82 1.01 -4.62
C ILE A 31 6.12 0.71 -5.36
N THR A 32 6.04 0.08 -6.54
CA THR A 32 7.21 -0.10 -7.41
C THR A 32 7.81 1.24 -7.82
N GLY A 33 6.98 2.21 -8.22
CA GLY A 33 7.42 3.57 -8.55
C GLY A 33 8.14 4.24 -7.39
N LEU A 34 7.58 4.14 -6.17
CA LEU A 34 8.22 4.63 -4.95
C LEU A 34 9.59 3.96 -4.71
N ALA A 35 9.65 2.63 -4.84
CA ALA A 35 10.87 1.86 -4.64
C ALA A 35 11.98 2.26 -5.61
N VAL A 36 11.65 2.59 -6.86
CA VAL A 36 12.62 3.09 -7.84
C VAL A 36 13.23 4.42 -7.40
N LEU A 37 12.41 5.35 -6.88
CA LEU A 37 12.83 6.71 -6.52
C LEU A 37 13.58 6.80 -5.18
N LEU A 38 13.38 5.82 -4.29
CA LEU A 38 14.09 5.77 -3.01
C LEU A 38 15.61 5.76 -3.22
N GLN A 39 16.33 6.47 -2.35
CA GLN A 39 17.79 6.51 -2.38
C GLN A 39 18.44 5.46 -1.44
N SER A 40 17.68 4.94 -0.49
CA SER A 40 18.15 3.93 0.47
C SER A 40 17.89 2.49 -0.03
N ASN A 41 18.95 1.69 -0.11
CA ASN A 41 18.84 0.27 -0.49
C ASN A 41 18.08 -0.56 0.54
N ASP A 42 18.22 -0.27 1.83
CA ASP A 42 17.51 -0.99 2.89
C ASP A 42 16.00 -0.78 2.78
N LEU A 43 15.58 0.46 2.48
CA LEU A 43 14.17 0.76 2.22
C LEU A 43 13.65 0.06 0.96
N LYS A 44 14.46 0.01 -0.11
CA LYS A 44 14.10 -0.76 -1.32
C LYS A 44 13.90 -2.23 -1.02
N GLN A 45 14.80 -2.84 -0.24
CA GLN A 45 14.68 -4.24 0.16
C GLN A 45 13.44 -4.47 1.02
N ALA A 46 13.14 -3.57 1.95
CA ALA A 46 11.94 -3.63 2.79
C ALA A 46 10.64 -3.53 1.98
N LEU A 47 10.59 -2.75 0.91
CA LEU A 47 9.41 -2.61 0.05
C LEU A 47 9.30 -3.69 -1.03
N ARG A 48 10.41 -4.39 -1.36
CA ARG A 48 10.47 -5.38 -2.43
C ARG A 48 9.34 -6.43 -2.40
N PRO A 49 8.91 -6.97 -1.23
CA PRO A 49 7.83 -7.95 -1.20
C PRO A 49 6.50 -7.44 -1.78
N TYR A 50 6.26 -6.13 -1.68
CA TYR A 50 5.05 -5.45 -2.15
C TYR A 50 5.19 -4.88 -3.56
N CYS A 51 6.38 -4.88 -4.14
CA CYS A 51 6.59 -4.42 -5.51
C CYS A 51 6.09 -5.46 -6.53
N VAL A 52 5.92 -5.06 -7.78
CA VAL A 52 5.67 -5.97 -8.91
C VAL A 52 6.75 -7.07 -8.94
N GLY A 53 6.30 -8.33 -9.04
CA GLY A 53 7.17 -9.51 -8.99
C GLY A 53 7.54 -9.98 -7.57
N GLY A 54 7.18 -9.23 -6.53
CA GLY A 54 7.23 -9.68 -5.13
C GLY A 54 6.05 -10.59 -4.76
N PRO A 55 6.16 -11.39 -3.68
CA PRO A 55 5.11 -12.30 -3.22
C PRO A 55 3.76 -11.62 -2.93
N TYR A 56 3.77 -10.32 -2.63
CA TYR A 56 2.59 -9.53 -2.29
C TYR A 56 2.29 -8.41 -3.30
N GLY A 57 3.00 -8.35 -4.44
CA GLY A 57 2.84 -7.29 -5.43
C GLY A 57 1.41 -7.12 -5.92
N ARG A 58 0.69 -8.24 -6.12
CA ARG A 58 -0.71 -8.22 -6.55
C ARG A 58 -1.69 -7.61 -5.54
N LEU A 59 -1.29 -7.40 -4.28
CA LEU A 59 -2.18 -6.95 -3.21
C LEU A 59 -2.26 -5.43 -3.11
N LEU A 60 -1.12 -4.74 -3.24
CA LEU A 60 -1.01 -3.29 -3.00
C LEU A 60 -0.34 -2.52 -4.15
N ASP A 61 0.15 -3.23 -5.16
CA ASP A 61 0.89 -2.65 -6.29
C ASP A 61 0.31 -3.10 -7.64
N ALA A 62 -1.00 -3.37 -7.64
CA ALA A 62 -1.76 -3.68 -8.83
C ALA A 62 -2.03 -2.40 -9.65
N GLU A 63 -2.12 -2.56 -10.98
CA GLU A 63 -2.40 -1.45 -11.91
C GLU A 63 -3.77 -0.82 -11.67
N THR A 64 -4.75 -1.63 -11.28
CA THR A 64 -6.13 -1.23 -11.02
C THR A 64 -6.64 -1.79 -9.71
N GLU A 65 -7.46 -1.00 -9.03
CA GLU A 65 -8.18 -1.43 -7.84
C GLU A 65 -9.63 -1.81 -8.19
N HIS A 66 -10.08 -2.93 -7.62
CA HIS A 66 -11.43 -3.46 -7.85
C HIS A 66 -12.14 -3.79 -6.53
N LEU A 67 -12.47 -2.77 -5.73
CA LEU A 67 -13.28 -2.95 -4.51
C LEU A 67 -14.79 -3.08 -4.78
N GLY A 68 -15.25 -2.68 -5.98
CA GLY A 68 -16.67 -2.69 -6.34
C GLY A 68 -17.49 -1.54 -5.73
N SER A 69 -18.76 -1.43 -6.13
CA SER A 69 -19.66 -0.33 -5.76
C SER A 69 -21.00 -0.77 -5.17
N ALA A 70 -21.17 -2.06 -4.89
CA ALA A 70 -22.40 -2.60 -4.31
C ALA A 70 -22.64 -2.09 -2.88
N ASP A 71 -23.92 -2.10 -2.46
CA ASP A 71 -24.37 -1.75 -1.10
C ASP A 71 -23.85 -2.73 -0.04
N VAL A 72 -23.63 -3.98 -0.44
CA VAL A 72 -23.04 -5.03 0.40
C VAL A 72 -21.74 -5.50 -0.24
N GLN A 73 -20.68 -5.55 0.55
CA GLN A 73 -19.36 -5.99 0.10
C GLN A 73 -18.82 -7.05 1.06
N ALA A 74 -18.27 -8.12 0.50
CA ALA A 74 -17.57 -9.16 1.24
C ALA A 74 -16.15 -9.27 0.68
N PHE A 75 -15.16 -9.27 1.58
CA PHE A 75 -13.75 -9.42 1.24
C PHE A 75 -13.26 -10.75 1.81
N GLU A 76 -12.82 -11.65 0.93
CA GLU A 76 -12.19 -12.90 1.35
C GLU A 76 -10.76 -12.60 1.83
N ILE A 77 -10.43 -13.07 3.02
CA ILE A 77 -9.12 -12.84 3.67
C ILE A 77 -8.40 -14.15 4.01
N GLU A 78 -8.98 -15.29 3.64
CA GLU A 78 -8.28 -16.57 3.67
C GLU A 78 -6.98 -16.49 2.86
N GLY A 79 -5.89 -16.98 3.45
CA GLY A 79 -4.55 -16.88 2.87
C GLY A 79 -3.90 -15.49 2.99
N LEU A 80 -4.63 -14.45 3.38
CA LEU A 80 -4.05 -13.16 3.79
C LEU A 80 -3.70 -13.18 5.28
N VAL A 81 -4.61 -13.66 6.13
CA VAL A 81 -4.40 -13.71 7.58
C VAL A 81 -3.16 -14.54 7.92
N GLY A 82 -2.30 -13.99 8.78
CA GLY A 82 -1.03 -14.62 9.16
C GLY A 82 0.14 -14.35 8.19
N THR A 83 -0.10 -13.73 7.04
CA THR A 83 0.98 -13.26 6.16
C THR A 83 1.59 -11.94 6.66
N GLY A 84 2.80 -11.64 6.20
CA GLY A 84 3.46 -10.36 6.49
C GLY A 84 2.72 -9.14 5.92
N ALA A 85 1.94 -9.34 4.85
CA ALA A 85 1.19 -8.28 4.17
C ALA A 85 -0.15 -7.93 4.84
N ALA A 86 -0.69 -8.82 5.69
CA ALA A 86 -2.03 -8.66 6.27
C ALA A 86 -2.25 -7.28 6.92
N PRO A 87 -1.34 -6.74 7.74
CA PRO A 87 -1.56 -5.44 8.36
C PRO A 87 -1.66 -4.32 7.34
N ALA A 88 -0.80 -4.29 6.32
CA ALA A 88 -0.79 -3.24 5.31
C ALA A 88 -2.05 -3.29 4.43
N VAL A 89 -2.45 -4.50 4.01
CA VAL A 89 -3.65 -4.70 3.19
C VAL A 89 -4.91 -4.33 3.95
N LEU A 90 -5.04 -4.77 5.21
CA LEU A 90 -6.22 -4.44 6.02
C LEU A 90 -6.27 -2.95 6.35
N SER A 91 -5.14 -2.30 6.67
CA SER A 91 -5.11 -0.85 6.88
C SER A 91 -5.56 -0.08 5.63
N TYR A 92 -5.11 -0.49 4.44
CA TYR A 92 -5.56 0.12 3.19
C TYR A 92 -7.06 -0.13 2.94
N LEU A 93 -7.54 -1.34 3.16
CA LEU A 93 -8.95 -1.67 2.99
C LEU A 93 -9.85 -0.82 3.91
N PHE A 94 -9.48 -0.67 5.18
CA PHE A 94 -10.21 0.19 6.10
C PHE A 94 -10.16 1.67 5.71
N HIS A 95 -9.04 2.15 5.16
CA HIS A 95 -8.96 3.50 4.60
C HIS A 95 -9.98 3.69 3.47
N ARG A 96 -10.06 2.75 2.54
CA ARG A 96 -11.01 2.81 1.40
C ARG A 96 -12.46 2.63 1.79
N ILE A 97 -12.74 1.80 2.79
CA ILE A 97 -14.07 1.73 3.40
C ILE A 97 -14.42 3.08 4.04
N GLY A 98 -13.48 3.68 4.77
CA GLY A 98 -13.64 4.99 5.41
C GLY A 98 -14.03 6.09 4.42
N ASP A 99 -13.41 6.13 3.23
CA ASP A 99 -13.73 7.09 2.18
C ASP A 99 -15.19 6.97 1.67
N ARG A 100 -15.84 5.83 1.89
CA ARG A 100 -17.24 5.57 1.49
C ARG A 100 -18.26 5.86 2.60
N LEU A 101 -17.80 6.08 3.83
CA LEU A 101 -18.70 6.36 4.95
C LEU A 101 -19.16 7.82 4.88
N ASP A 102 -20.38 8.03 4.41
CA ASP A 102 -21.00 9.35 4.19
C ASP A 102 -21.89 9.82 5.36
N GLY A 103 -21.85 9.11 6.50
CA GLY A 103 -22.63 9.40 7.70
C GLY A 103 -23.96 8.63 7.80
N ARG A 104 -24.37 7.88 6.76
CA ARG A 104 -25.50 6.96 6.87
C ARG A 104 -25.15 5.75 7.75
N PRO A 105 -26.14 5.17 8.47
CA PRO A 105 -25.93 3.94 9.22
C PRO A 105 -25.36 2.84 8.33
N THR A 106 -24.17 2.35 8.67
CA THR A 106 -23.43 1.33 7.90
C THR A 106 -22.99 0.22 8.83
N LEU A 107 -23.14 -1.04 8.40
CA LEU A 107 -22.62 -2.21 9.10
C LEU A 107 -21.23 -2.53 8.54
N LEU A 108 -20.27 -2.73 9.44
CA LEU A 108 -18.93 -3.23 9.13
C LEU A 108 -18.74 -4.61 9.76
#